data_AF-A0A447TFX9-F1
#
_entry.id   AF-A0A447TFX9-F1
#
_cell.length_a   1.000
_cell.length_b   1.000
_cell.length_c   1.000
_cell.angle_alpha   90.00
_cell.angle_beta   90.00
_cell.angle_gamma   90.00
#
_symmetry.space_group_name_H-M   'P 1'
#
loop_
_entity.id
_entity.type
_entity.pdbx_description
1 polymer ?
#
loop_
_entity_poly.entity_id
_entity_poly.type
_entity_poly.pdbx_seq_one_letter_code
_entity_poly.pdbx_strand_id
1 'polypeptide(L)' 'MLKNPGANAFVTLFADSGINLELGFWVADPENGFMGLKSDINLAIWRLFKQHNIEIPFRSGKCASSATSRRSRAEEIS' A
#
# COMPACT_ATOMS: atom_id res chain seq x y z
N MET A 1 -20.66 28.45 -13.64
CA MET A 1 -20.35 28.07 -12.24
C MET A 1 -19.29 26.97 -12.27
N LEU A 2 -18.08 27.24 -11.81
CA LEU A 2 -17.01 26.24 -11.75
C LEU A 2 -17.46 25.12 -10.79
N LYS A 3 -17.66 23.92 -11.34
CA LYS A 3 -17.84 22.69 -10.55
C LYS A 3 -16.54 22.48 -9.79
N ASN A 4 -16.52 22.79 -8.50
CA ASN A 4 -15.45 22.37 -7.60
C ASN A 4 -15.50 20.83 -7.56
N PRO A 5 -14.59 20.11 -8.20
CA PRO A 5 -14.67 18.66 -8.18
C PRO A 5 -14.31 18.26 -6.75
N GLY A 6 -15.26 17.65 -6.04
CA GLY A 6 -15.01 17.16 -4.69
C GLY A 6 -13.77 16.27 -4.66
N ALA A 7 -13.06 16.25 -3.52
CA ALA A 7 -11.95 15.32 -3.34
C ALA A 7 -12.44 13.88 -3.55
N ASN A 8 -11.72 13.12 -4.35
CA ASN A 8 -12.04 11.73 -4.68
C ASN A 8 -10.94 10.80 -4.21
N ALA A 9 -11.33 9.62 -3.75
CA ALA A 9 -10.44 8.54 -3.35
C ALA A 9 -10.81 7.28 -4.14
N PHE A 10 -9.82 6.65 -4.74
CA PHE A 10 -9.99 5.45 -5.55
C PHE A 10 -9.04 4.35 -5.10
N VAL A 11 -9.56 3.13 -4.93
CA VAL A 11 -8.73 1.93 -4.83
C VAL A 11 -8.42 1.49 -6.25
N THR A 12 -7.16 1.57 -6.67
CA THR A 12 -6.78 1.27 -8.05
C THR A 12 -6.44 -0.21 -8.23
N LEU A 13 -5.85 -0.85 -7.22
CA LEU A 13 -5.41 -2.25 -7.29
C LEU A 13 -5.29 -2.88 -5.90
N PHE A 14 -5.61 -4.18 -5.81
CA PHE A 14 -5.21 -5.04 -4.71
C PHE A 14 -3.89 -5.74 -5.09
N ALA A 15 -2.81 -5.38 -4.43
CA ALA A 15 -1.48 -5.97 -4.61
C ALA A 15 -1.27 -7.15 -3.64
N ASP A 16 -0.25 -7.97 -3.90
CA ASP A 16 0.10 -9.17 -3.10
C ASP A 16 0.28 -8.92 -1.60
N SER A 17 0.52 -7.67 -1.21
CA SER A 17 0.74 -7.26 0.16
C SER A 17 0.11 -5.90 0.46
N GLY A 18 -1.05 -5.58 -0.12
CA GLY A 18 -1.76 -4.34 0.24
C GLY A 18 -2.71 -3.82 -0.83
N ILE A 19 -3.21 -2.60 -0.63
CA ILE A 19 -4.05 -1.89 -1.59
C ILE A 19 -3.34 -0.63 -2.09
N ASN A 20 -3.50 -0.33 -3.37
CA ASN A 20 -3.05 0.93 -3.93
C ASN A 20 -4.22 1.91 -3.92
N LEU A 21 -4.05 3.02 -3.21
CA LEU A 21 -5.02 4.08 -3.05
C LEU A 21 -4.53 5.34 -3.77
N GLU A 22 -5.37 5.88 -4.64
CA GLU A 22 -5.13 7.13 -5.34
C GLU A 22 -6.10 8.20 -4.83
N LEU A 23 -5.54 9.36 -4.45
CA LEU A 23 -6.29 10.49 -3.91
C LEU A 23 -6.16 11.68 -4.85
N GLY A 24 -7.28 12.10 -5.42
CA GLY A 24 -7.37 13.27 -6.27
C GLY A 24 -8.07 14.39 -5.53
N PHE A 25 -7.38 15.52 -5.33
CA PHE A 25 -7.95 16.70 -4.70
C PHE A 25 -7.50 17.97 -5.39
N TRP A 26 -8.35 18.99 -5.34
CA TRP A 26 -8.09 20.31 -5.92
C TRP A 26 -7.65 21.26 -4.81
N VAL A 27 -6.47 21.87 -5.00
CA VAL A 27 -5.94 22.87 -4.07
C VAL A 27 -6.16 24.24 -4.69
N ALA A 28 -6.93 25.08 -3.99
CA ALA A 28 -7.25 26.43 -4.46
C ALA A 28 -6.07 27.41 -4.33
N ASP A 29 -5.15 27.14 -3.40
CA ASP A 29 -4.00 27.99 -3.12
C ASP A 29 -2.69 27.16 -3.18
N PRO A 30 -1.98 27.18 -4.32
CA PRO A 30 -0.72 26.48 -4.48
C PRO A 30 0.48 27.17 -3.79
N GLU A 31 0.38 28.46 -3.41
CA GLU A 31 1.49 29.21 -2.78
C GLU A 31 1.77 28.75 -1.36
N ASN A 32 0.72 28.36 -0.63
CA ASN A 32 0.86 27.89 0.76
C ASN A 32 1.51 26.49 0.88
N GLY A 33 1.83 25.86 -0.26
CA GLY A 33 2.60 24.64 -0.33
C GLY A 33 1.81 23.37 -0.07
N PHE A 34 2.22 22.28 -0.73
CA PHE A 34 1.52 21.00 -0.68
C PHE A 34 1.99 20.09 0.47
N MET A 35 3.11 20.40 1.12
CA MET A 35 3.70 19.49 2.12
C MET A 35 2.87 19.38 3.41
N GLY A 36 2.38 20.50 3.95
CA GLY A 36 1.52 20.49 5.14
C GLY A 36 0.23 19.73 4.87
N LEU A 37 -0.46 20.07 3.78
CA LEU A 37 -1.71 19.41 3.38
C LEU A 37 -1.53 17.90 3.16
N LYS A 38 -0.47 17.47 2.47
CA LYS A 38 -0.18 16.04 2.29
C LYS A 38 0.09 15.34 3.61
N SER A 39 0.81 15.99 4.52
CA SER A 39 1.09 15.44 5.86
C SER A 39 -0.20 15.24 6.65
N ASP A 40 -1.08 16.24 6.68
CA ASP A 40 -2.35 16.17 7.40
C ASP A 40 -3.26 15.07 6.87
N ILE A 41 -3.34 14.93 5.53
CA ILE A 41 -4.10 13.86 4.87
C ILE A 41 -3.53 12.48 5.25
N ASN A 42 -2.21 12.30 5.15
CA ASN A 42 -1.57 11.02 5.50
C ASN A 42 -1.76 10.67 6.98
N LEU A 43 -1.68 11.65 7.89
CA LEU A 43 -1.93 11.44 9.31
C LEU A 43 -3.39 11.10 9.60
N ALA A 44 -4.34 11.72 8.90
CA ALA A 44 -5.76 11.39 9.02
C ALA A 44 -6.04 9.96 8.56
N ILE A 45 -5.48 9.54 7.42
CA ILE A 45 -5.59 8.16 6.91
C ILE A 45 -4.98 7.18 7.91
N TRP A 46 -3.80 7.48 8.45
CA TRP A 46 -3.15 6.64 9.45
C TRP A 46 -4.00 6.47 10.72
N ARG A 47 -4.58 7.57 11.23
CA ARG A 47 -5.47 7.53 12.40
C ARG A 47 -6.71 6.68 12.12
N LEU A 48 -7.34 6.84 10.97
CA LEU A 48 -8.50 6.06 10.56
C LEU A 48 -8.15 4.57 10.44
N PHE A 49 -7.02 4.23 9.82
CA PHE A 49 -6.58 2.84 9.72
C PHE A 49 -6.34 2.22 11.10
N LYS A 50 -5.72 2.96 12.02
CA LYS A 50 -5.54 2.49 13.41
C LYS A 50 -6.87 2.33 14.15
N GLN A 51 -7.84 3.21 13.94
CA GLN A 51 -9.18 3.10 14.55
C GLN A 51 -9.97 1.90 14.03
N HIS A 52 -9.79 1.57 12.76
CA HIS A 52 -10.46 0.44 12.10
C HIS A 52 -9.65 -0.86 12.15
N ASN A 53 -8.59 -0.92 12.96
CA ASN A 53 -7.68 -2.07 13.06
C ASN A 53 -7.15 -2.59 11.71
N ILE A 54 -6.95 -1.67 10.75
CA ILE A 54 -6.36 -1.98 9.45
C ILE A 54 -4.83 -2.00 9.63
N GLU A 55 -4.26 -3.20 9.65
CA GLU A 55 -2.81 -3.36 9.64
C GLU A 55 -2.27 -3.06 8.24
N ILE A 56 -1.35 -2.10 8.16
CA ILE A 56 -0.60 -1.86 6.92
C ILE A 56 0.51 -2.90 6.88
N PRO A 57 0.46 -3.87 5.95
CA PRO A 57 1.53 -4.84 5.77
C PRO A 57 2.83 -4.13 5.41
N PHE A 58 3.80 -4.17 6.33
CA PHE A 58 5.17 -3.80 5.99
C PHE A 58 5.74 -4.91 5.11
N ARG A 59 6.29 -4.53 3.95
CA ARG A 59 6.89 -5.48 3.00
C ARG A 59 8.15 -6.08 3.64
N SER A 60 7.98 -7.14 4.44
CA SER A 60 9.08 -7.99 4.85
C SER A 60 9.53 -8.72 3.59
N GLY A 61 10.68 -8.32 3.05
CA GLY A 61 11.28 -8.98 1.91
C GLY A 61 11.40 -10.46 2.23
N LYS A 62 10.53 -11.28 1.62
CA LYS A 62 10.60 -12.72 1.78
C LYS A 62 11.87 -13.15 1.07
N CYS A 63 12.85 -13.57 1.87
CA CYS A 63 14.07 -14.20 1.38
C CYS A 63 13.64 -15.39 0.52
N ALA A 64 14.02 -15.40 -0.76
CA ALA A 64 13.70 -16.48 -1.68
C ALA A 64 14.50 -17.73 -1.29
N SER A 65 14.04 -18.51 -0.31
CA SER A 65 14.57 -19.84 -0.05
C SER A 65 13.93 -20.83 -1.02
N SER A 66 14.49 -20.96 -2.23
CA SER A 66 14.28 -22.13 -3.07
C SER A 66 15.10 -23.30 -2.53
N ALA A 67 14.68 -23.85 -1.39
CA ALA A 67 15.17 -25.13 -0.92
C ALA A 67 14.47 -26.23 -1.74
N THR A 68 14.98 -26.50 -2.94
CA THR A 68 14.60 -27.70 -3.71
C THR A 68 15.21 -28.92 -3.02
N SER A 69 14.39 -29.53 -2.18
CA SER A 69 14.52 -30.89 -1.70
C SER A 69 14.70 -31.83 -2.91
N ARG A 70 15.94 -32.27 -3.18
CA ARG A 70 16.17 -33.49 -3.95
C ARG A 70 16.20 -34.65 -2.96
N ARG A 71 15.09 -35.38 -2.95
CA ARG A 71 14.90 -36.63 -2.22
C ARG A 71 16.00 -37.63 -2.57
N SER A 72 16.48 -38.30 -1.52
CA SER A 72 17.16 -39.59 -1.57
C SER A 72 16.44 -40.55 -2.53
N ARG A 73 17.21 -41.15 -3.45
CA ARG A 73 16.83 -42.40 -4.13
C ARG A 73 17.86 -43.44 -3.72
N ALA A 74 17.43 -44.30 -2.81
CA ALA A 74 18.03 -45.61 -2.60
C ALA A 74 17.73 -46.49 -3.82
N GLU A 75 18.74 -47.23 -4.25
CA GLU A 75 18.78 -48.40 -5.15
C GLU A 75 20.30 -48.71 -5.20
N GLU A 76 20.90 -49.44 -4.25
CA GLU A 76 20.86 -50.91 -4.06
C GLU A 76 20.93 -51.70 -5.39
N ILE A 77 21.83 -52.69 -5.42
CA ILE A 77 22.06 -53.78 -6.40
C ILE A 77 22.56 -53.45 -7.82
N SER A 78 23.89 -53.49 -8.04
CA SER A 78 24.62 -54.67 -8.56
C SER A 78 26.13 -54.41 -8.69
#